data_AF-A0A2U3QWD9-F1
#
_entry.id   AF-A0A2U3QWD9-F1
#
_cell.length_a   1.000
_cell.length_b   1.000
_cell.length_c   1.000
_cell.angle_alpha   90.00
_cell.angle_beta   90.00
_cell.angle_gamma   90.00
#
_symmetry.space_group_name_H-M   'P 1'
#
loop_
_entity.id
_entity.type
_entity.pdbx_description
1 polymer ?
#
loop_
_entity_poly.entity_id
_entity_poly.type
_entity_poly.pdbx_seq_one_letter_code
_entity_poly.pdbx_strand_id
1 'polypeptide(L)'
;MKKCIVTVYYVIDNFCKIYQEWKRKRLIPSSNQRNRDGKLSLAELLTITIYFYLSPCKDFKNYYLYYLRYKYKEYFCLPSYSRIIQLLPRMLLPLAVLMHYLKGEETGIY
;
A
#
# COMPACT_ATOMS: atom_id res chain seq x y z
N MET A 1 12.45 -16.64 6.00
CA MET A 1 12.03 -15.25 5.69
C MET A 1 10.81 -15.12 4.76
N LYS A 2 10.51 -16.07 3.84
CA LYS A 2 9.30 -16.02 2.98
C LYS A 2 7.95 -16.00 3.73
N LYS A 3 7.86 -16.58 4.93
CA LYS A 3 6.63 -16.54 5.74
C LYS A 3 6.25 -15.13 6.22
N CYS A 4 7.24 -14.25 6.43
CA CYS A 4 6.98 -12.90 6.95
C CYS A 4 6.25 -12.01 5.95
N ILE A 5 6.58 -12.11 4.65
CA ILE A 5 5.98 -11.25 3.63
C ILE A 5 4.51 -11.57 3.38
N VAL A 6 4.14 -12.86 3.42
CA VAL A 6 2.75 -13.29 3.26
C VAL A 6 1.92 -12.81 4.45
N THR A 7 2.44 -12.91 5.67
CA THR A 7 1.73 -12.41 6.86
C THR A 7 1.54 -10.89 6.82
N VAL A 8 2.58 -10.13 6.47
CA VAL A 8 2.48 -8.67 6.34
C VAL A 8 1.47 -8.29 5.26
N TYR A 9 1.54 -8.95 4.09
CA TYR A 9 0.57 -8.72 3.02
C TYR A 9 -0.86 -9.04 3.44
N TYR A 10 -1.08 -10.16 4.16
CA TYR A 10 -2.39 -10.55 4.65
C TYR A 10 -2.99 -9.50 5.61
N VAL A 11 -2.19 -8.95 6.53
CA VAL A 11 -2.63 -7.88 7.43
C VAL A 11 -3.01 -6.62 6.64
N ILE A 12 -2.18 -6.22 5.68
CA ILE A 12 -2.44 -5.04 4.83
C ILE A 12 -3.69 -5.26 3.96
N ASP A 13 -3.89 -6.45 3.41
CA ASP A 13 -5.05 -6.78 2.57
C ASP A 13 -6.36 -6.71 3.38
N ASN A 14 -6.38 -7.29 4.59
CA ASN A 14 -7.53 -7.18 5.47
C ASN A 14 -7.82 -5.73 5.87
N PHE A 15 -6.80 -4.96 6.22
CA PHE A 15 -6.94 -3.53 6.47
C PHE A 15 -7.55 -2.80 5.26
N CYS A 16 -7.06 -3.07 4.05
CA CYS A 16 -7.57 -2.47 2.82
C CYS A 16 -9.05 -2.76 2.59
N LYS A 17 -9.50 -3.99 2.83
CA LYS A 17 -10.92 -4.38 2.71
C LYS A 17 -11.81 -3.55 3.64
N ILE A 18 -11.42 -3.47 4.92
CA ILE A 18 -12.13 -2.67 5.93
C ILE A 18 -12.13 -1.18 5.56
N TYR A 19 -10.97 -0.66 5.15
CA TYR A 19 -10.82 0.73 4.75
C TYR A 19 -11.67 1.10 3.54
N GLN A 20 -11.73 0.24 2.52
CA GLN A 20 -12.55 0.45 1.33
C GLN A 20 -14.05 0.41 1.66
N GLU A 21 -14.47 -0.49 2.54
CA GLU A 21 -15.86 -0.54 2.99
C GLU A 21 -16.25 0.72 3.77
N TRP A 22 -15.40 1.15 4.71
CA TRP A 22 -15.57 2.39 5.44
C TRP A 22 -15.64 3.60 4.51
N LYS A 23 -14.73 3.67 3.53
CA LYS A 23 -14.68 4.73 2.53
C LYS A 23 -15.97 4.76 1.70
N ARG A 24 -16.49 3.61 1.28
CA ARG A 24 -17.76 3.51 0.53
C ARG A 24 -18.97 3.97 1.35
N LYS A 25 -18.99 3.69 2.66
CA LYS A 25 -20.10 4.09 3.55
C LYS A 25 -20.10 5.57 3.90
N ARG A 26 -18.93 6.22 3.97
CA ARG A 26 -18.79 7.63 4.37
C ARG A 26 -18.71 8.64 3.22
N LEU A 27 -18.43 8.18 2.00
CA LEU A 27 -18.47 9.07 0.84
C LEU A 27 -19.91 9.35 0.43
N ILE A 28 -20.21 10.63 0.18
CA ILE A 28 -21.48 11.04 -0.43
C ILE A 28 -21.62 10.27 -1.75
N PRO A 29 -22.76 9.60 -2.01
CA PRO A 29 -22.98 8.90 -3.27
C PRO A 29 -22.91 9.93 -4.41
N SER A 30 -21.80 9.90 -5.15
CA SER A 30 -21.67 10.68 -6.38
C SER A 30 -22.09 9.76 -7.52
N SER A 31 -23.16 10.12 -8.22
CA SER A 31 -23.74 9.34 -9.33
C SER A 31 -22.77 9.07 -10.49
N ASN A 32 -21.62 9.75 -10.53
CA ASN A 32 -20.63 9.68 -11.61
C ASN A 32 -19.20 9.32 -11.14
N GLN A 33 -19.02 8.67 -9.98
CA GLN A 33 -17.70 8.19 -9.60
C GLN A 33 -17.29 6.95 -10.40
N ARG A 34 -16.30 7.13 -11.29
CA ARG A 34 -15.70 6.05 -12.06
C ARG A 34 -14.89 5.12 -11.16
N ASN A 35 -15.50 4.03 -10.72
CA ASN A 35 -14.84 2.98 -9.95
C ASN A 35 -14.23 1.96 -10.91
N ARG A 36 -12.94 2.11 -11.24
CA ARG A 36 -12.20 1.15 -12.06
C ARG A 36 -11.13 0.47 -11.23
N ASP A 37 -11.18 -0.85 -11.20
CA ASP A 37 -10.08 -1.65 -10.68
C ASP A 37 -8.86 -1.42 -11.58
N GLY A 38 -7.80 -0.90 -10.96
CA GLY A 38 -6.50 -0.82 -11.62
C GLY A 38 -5.88 -2.21 -11.72
N LYS A 39 -4.84 -2.35 -12.54
CA LYS A 39 -4.02 -3.58 -12.57
C LYS A 39 -3.34 -3.91 -11.24
N LEU A 40 -3.29 -2.92 -10.33
CA LEU A 40 -2.70 -3.04 -9.01
C LEU A 40 -3.75 -2.63 -7.97
N SER A 41 -4.02 -3.52 -7.02
CA SER A 41 -4.92 -3.29 -5.90
C SER A 41 -4.33 -2.30 -4.89
N LEU A 42 -5.19 -1.75 -4.04
CA LEU A 42 -4.76 -0.85 -2.96
C LEU A 42 -3.81 -1.55 -1.98
N ALA A 43 -4.03 -2.84 -1.70
CA ALA A 43 -3.20 -3.63 -0.80
C ALA A 43 -1.79 -3.84 -1.36
N GLU A 44 -1.68 -4.19 -2.64
CA GLU A 44 -0.39 -4.30 -3.32
C GLU A 44 0.35 -2.95 -3.35
N LEU A 45 -0.36 -1.86 -3.62
CA LEU A 45 0.20 -0.51 -3.64
C LEU A 45 0.80 -0.16 -2.26
N LEU A 46 0.02 -0.38 -1.18
CA LEU A 46 0.46 -0.12 0.20
C LEU A 46 1.65 -0.99 0.57
N THR A 47 1.60 -2.26 0.20
CA THR A 47 2.68 -3.22 0.44
C THR A 47 3.96 -2.73 -0.24
N ILE A 48 3.91 -2.39 -1.52
CA ILE A 48 5.09 -1.88 -2.26
C ILE A 48 5.70 -0.67 -1.56
N THR A 49 4.88 0.25 -1.04
CA THR A 49 5.39 1.44 -0.33
C THR A 49 5.93 1.14 1.06
N ILE A 50 5.29 0.28 1.85
CA ILE A 50 5.84 -0.15 3.15
C ILE A 50 7.18 -0.86 2.95
N TYR A 51 7.25 -1.74 1.96
CA TYR A 51 8.49 -2.43 1.62
C TYR A 51 9.58 -1.50 1.11
N PHE A 52 9.24 -0.35 0.50
CA PHE A 52 10.22 0.66 0.16
C PHE A 52 10.89 1.21 1.41
N TYR A 53 10.12 1.57 2.44
CA TYR A 53 10.67 2.10 3.69
C TYR A 53 11.47 1.06 4.49
N LEU A 54 11.16 -0.23 4.33
CA LEU A 54 11.95 -1.33 4.91
C LEU A 54 13.18 -1.71 4.08
N SER A 55 13.26 -1.24 2.84
CA SER A 55 14.35 -1.57 1.92
C SER A 55 15.56 -0.65 2.18
N PRO A 56 16.81 -1.12 1.99
CA PRO A 56 18.00 -0.26 2.05
C PRO A 56 18.11 0.74 0.88
N CYS A 57 17.10 0.86 0.02
CA CYS A 57 17.14 1.72 -1.15
C CYS A 57 16.90 3.18 -0.77
N LYS A 58 17.79 4.08 -1.20
CA LYS A 58 17.67 5.52 -0.92
C LYS A 58 16.55 6.19 -1.72
N ASP A 59 16.38 5.79 -2.98
CA ASP A 59 15.42 6.41 -3.90
C ASP A 59 14.32 5.44 -4.30
N PHE A 60 13.09 5.94 -4.34
CA PHE A 60 11.93 5.16 -4.76
C PHE A 60 12.04 4.67 -6.21
N LYS A 61 12.68 5.45 -7.09
CA LYS A 61 12.93 5.07 -8.49
C LYS A 61 13.81 3.83 -8.60
N ASN A 62 14.92 3.80 -7.88
CA ASN A 62 15.85 2.67 -7.90
C ASN A 62 15.24 1.43 -7.25
N TYR A 63 14.50 1.64 -6.16
CA TYR A 63 13.71 0.59 -5.52
C TYR A 63 12.71 -0.04 -6.49
N TYR A 64 11.88 0.76 -7.16
CA TYR A 64 10.80 0.26 -8.00
C TYR A 64 11.30 -0.40 -9.29
N LEU A 65 12.27 0.23 -9.97
CA LEU A 65 12.76 -0.23 -11.28
C LEU A 65 13.67 -1.44 -11.19
N TYR A 66 14.51 -1.52 -10.16
CA TYR A 66 15.54 -2.55 -10.05
C TYR A 66 15.23 -3.55 -8.93
N TYR A 67 15.13 -3.09 -7.68
CA TYR A 67 15.02 -4.00 -6.53
C TYR A 67 13.69 -4.77 -6.51
N LEU A 68 12.56 -4.06 -6.61
CA LEU A 68 11.22 -4.63 -6.60
C LEU A 68 10.99 -5.51 -7.83
N ARG A 69 11.40 -5.03 -9.01
CA ARG A 69 11.26 -5.76 -10.27
C ARG A 69 12.10 -7.04 -10.30
N TYR A 70 13.28 -7.05 -9.67
CA TYR A 70 14.11 -8.25 -9.63
C TYR A 70 13.61 -9.24 -8.57
N LYS A 71 13.32 -8.76 -7.36
CA LYS A 71 13.01 -9.61 -6.20
C LYS A 71 11.57 -10.11 -6.15
N TYR A 72 10.63 -9.34 -6.68
CA TYR A 72 9.18 -9.60 -6.54
C TYR A 72 8.43 -9.61 -7.88
N LYS A 73 9.13 -9.87 -8.99
CA LYS A 73 8.56 -9.92 -10.35
C LYS A 73 7.31 -10.81 -10.46
N GLU A 74 7.34 -11.94 -9.74
CA GLU A 74 6.31 -12.98 -9.80
C GLU A 74 5.11 -12.68 -8.90
N TYR A 75 5.24 -11.73 -7.97
CA TYR A 75 4.21 -11.44 -6.97
C TYR A 75 3.33 -10.24 -7.33
N PHE A 76 3.82 -9.30 -8.15
CA PHE A 76 3.10 -8.07 -8.48
C PHE A 76 3.07 -7.77 -9.97
N CYS A 77 1.91 -7.37 -10.49
CA CYS A 77 1.79 -6.82 -11.84
C CYS A 77 2.17 -5.33 -11.84
N LEU A 78 3.48 -5.05 -11.89
CA LEU A 78 4.02 -3.70 -11.77
C LEU A 78 3.66 -2.82 -12.98
N PRO A 79 2.89 -1.71 -12.82
CA PRO A 79 2.69 -0.74 -13.89
C PRO A 79 3.98 0.07 -14.16
N SER A 80 3.97 0.94 -15.16
CA SER A 80 5.09 1.84 -15.42
C SER A 80 5.41 2.73 -14.20
N TYR A 81 6.67 3.14 -14.06
CA TYR A 81 7.10 4.02 -12.97
C TYR A 81 6.26 5.31 -12.91
N SER A 82 6.01 5.96 -14.05
CA SER A 82 5.17 7.16 -14.09
C SER A 82 3.76 6.91 -13.56
N ARG A 83 3.19 5.72 -13.83
CA ARG A 83 1.86 5.35 -13.34
C ARG A 83 1.86 5.14 -11.83
N ILE A 84 2.90 4.54 -11.25
CA ILE A 84 2.98 4.35 -9.81
C ILE A 84 3.13 5.68 -9.06
N ILE A 85 3.90 6.62 -9.62
CA ILE A 85 4.06 7.96 -9.04
C ILE A 85 2.72 8.71 -9.00
N GLN A 86 1.89 8.59 -10.03
CA GLN A 86 0.54 9.17 -10.02
C GLN A 86 -0.41 8.48 -9.02
N LEU A 87 -0.14 7.24 -8.62
CA LEU A 87 -0.96 6.48 -7.67
C LEU A 87 -0.56 6.70 -6.22
N LEU A 88 0.71 7.01 -5.95
CA LEU A 88 1.25 7.27 -4.60
C LEU A 88 0.39 8.21 -3.73
N PRO A 89 -0.09 9.38 -4.22
CA PRO A 89 -0.89 10.29 -3.40
C PRO A 89 -2.18 9.67 -2.85
N ARG A 90 -2.76 8.69 -3.56
CA ARG A 90 -3.98 8.00 -3.12
C ARG A 90 -3.77 7.16 -1.86
N MET A 91 -2.52 6.85 -1.53
CA MET A 91 -2.17 6.03 -0.38
C MET A 91 -1.88 6.80 0.89
N LEU A 92 -1.76 8.13 0.81
CA LEU A 92 -1.40 8.92 1.97
C LEU A 92 -2.39 8.71 3.13
N LEU A 93 -3.70 8.79 2.84
CA LEU A 93 -4.75 8.59 3.84
C LEU A 93 -4.75 7.15 4.41
N PRO A 94 -4.80 6.07 3.61
CA PRO A 94 -4.78 4.73 4.17
C PRO A 94 -3.47 4.40 4.90
N LEU A 95 -2.32 4.94 4.49
CA LEU A 95 -1.07 4.80 5.25
C LEU A 95 -1.17 5.49 6.61
N ALA A 96 -1.66 6.72 6.68
CA ALA A 96 -1.81 7.44 7.95
C ALA A 96 -2.73 6.69 8.92
N VAL A 97 -3.87 6.19 8.42
CA VAL A 97 -4.81 5.39 9.22
C VAL A 97 -4.17 4.06 9.66
N LEU A 98 -3.43 3.39 8.77
CA LEU A 98 -2.73 2.16 9.11
C LEU A 98 -1.67 2.39 10.19
N MET A 99 -0.86 3.45 10.09
CA MET A 99 0.15 3.80 11.09
C MET A 99 -0.49 4.14 12.43
N HIS A 100 -1.63 4.84 12.43
CA HIS A 100 -2.40 5.08 13.65
C HIS A 100 -2.96 3.79 14.24
N TYR A 101 -3.42 2.85 13.42
CA TYR A 101 -3.93 1.56 13.89
C TYR A 101 -2.82 0.67 14.48
N LEU A 102 -1.61 0.74 13.91
CA LEU A 102 -0.44 0.00 14.39
C LEU A 102 0.29 0.71 15.55
N LYS A 103 -0.07 1.96 15.85
CA LYS A 103 0.49 2.69 16.98
C LYS A 103 0.03 1.99 18.26
N GLY A 104 0.99 1.42 19.00
CA GLY A 104 0.72 0.80 20.30
C GLY A 104 0.23 1.82 21.33
N GLU A 105 -0.19 1.34 22.49
CA GLU A 105 -0.59 2.21 23.60
C GLU A 105 0.57 3.13 23.98
N GLU A 106 0.26 4.42 24.18
CA GLU A 106 1.23 5.38 24.66
C GLU A 106 1.53 5.09 26.13
N THR A 107 2.51 4.23 26.39
CA THR A 107 2.91 3.85 27.75
C THR A 107 3.62 4.97 28.50
N GLY A 108 3.92 6.10 27.84
CA GLY A 108 4.59 7.26 28.44
C GLY A 108 6.06 7.04 28.78
N ILE A 109 6.62 5.88 28.45
CA ILE A 109 8.02 5.52 28.65
C ILE A 109 8.67 5.52 27.26
N TYR A 110 9.50 6.53 27.01
CA TYR A 110 10.23 6.72 25.75
C TYR A 110 11.73 6.55 25.97
#